data_AF-A0A957BXH1-F1
#
_entry.id   AF-A0A957BXH1-F1
#
_cell.length_a   1.000
_cell.length_b   1.000
_cell.length_c   1.000
_cell.angle_alpha   90.00
_cell.angle_beta   90.00
_cell.angle_gamma   90.00
#
_symmetry.space_group_name_H-M   'P 1'
#
loop_
_entity.id
_entity.type
_entity.pdbx_description
1 polymer ?
#
loop_
_entity_poly.entity_id
_entity_poly.type
_entity_poly.pdbx_seq_one_letter_code
_entity_poly.pdbx_strand_id
1 'polypeptide(L)'
;MMTTQNSPEQYPITHKTVPTFYFVGVTTGQSSINKVFPRWAQALGRPEVVLEGIDCKLNDDPENYRRAVAQIKYDPLSLGGLVTAHKINLLNAARDMFDYLDPYAQICGEVSSIS
;
A
#
# COMPACT_ATOMS: atom_id res chain seq x y z
N MET A 1 12.35 2.48 -24.91
CA MET A 1 12.29 2.15 -23.47
C MET A 1 11.34 0.98 -23.32
N MET A 2 11.81 -0.14 -22.77
CA MET A 2 10.99 -1.34 -22.59
C MET A 2 9.86 -1.03 -21.61
N THR A 3 8.62 -1.13 -22.05
CA THR A 3 7.44 -1.09 -21.17
C THR A 3 7.42 -2.39 -20.38
N THR A 4 7.78 -2.35 -19.10
CA THR A 4 7.56 -3.47 -18.18
C THR A 4 6.05 -3.69 -18.11
N GLN A 5 5.57 -4.80 -18.66
CA GLN A 5 4.14 -5.14 -18.60
C GLN A 5 3.81 -5.57 -17.18
N ASN A 6 3.26 -4.65 -16.39
CA ASN A 6 2.76 -4.93 -15.05
C ASN A 6 1.42 -5.64 -15.16
N SER A 7 1.44 -6.95 -15.39
CA SER A 7 0.23 -7.76 -15.45
C SER A 7 -0.06 -8.37 -14.08
N PRO A 8 -1.34 -8.52 -13.67
CA PRO A 8 -1.71 -9.19 -12.41
C PRO A 8 -1.18 -10.63 -12.34
N GLU A 9 -0.91 -11.26 -13.48
CA GLU A 9 -0.31 -12.61 -13.60
C GLU A 9 1.12 -12.71 -13.03
N GLN A 10 1.83 -11.59 -12.87
CA GLN A 10 3.21 -11.58 -12.37
C GLN A 10 3.30 -11.66 -10.83
N TYR A 11 2.23 -11.27 -10.12
CA TYR A 11 2.26 -11.14 -8.67
C TYR A 11 1.22 -12.06 -8.02
N PRO A 12 1.57 -12.83 -6.96
CA PRO A 12 0.57 -13.57 -6.22
C PRO A 12 -0.33 -12.59 -5.46
N ILE A 13 -1.59 -12.46 -5.88
CA ILE A 13 -2.58 -11.61 -5.24
C ILE A 13 -3.42 -12.43 -4.28
N THR A 14 -3.54 -11.97 -3.04
CA THR A 14 -4.46 -12.56 -2.06
C THR A 14 -5.82 -11.92 -2.24
N HIS A 15 -6.81 -12.70 -2.67
CA HIS A 15 -8.19 -12.25 -2.77
C HIS A 15 -8.78 -11.99 -1.39
N LYS A 16 -9.11 -10.74 -1.09
CA LYS A 16 -9.76 -10.38 0.17
C LYS A 16 -11.26 -10.70 0.11
N THR A 17 -11.85 -10.92 1.28
CA THR A 17 -13.29 -11.16 1.44
C THR A 17 -14.01 -10.01 2.15
N VAL A 18 -13.24 -9.05 2.67
CA VAL A 18 -13.70 -7.81 3.30
C VAL A 18 -12.88 -6.65 2.76
N PRO A 19 -13.42 -5.41 2.74
CA PRO A 19 -12.64 -4.26 2.34
C PRO A 19 -11.45 -4.04 3.27
N THR A 20 -10.25 -4.03 2.71
CA THR A 20 -8.99 -3.98 3.47
C THR A 20 -8.22 -2.73 3.10
N PHE A 21 -7.83 -1.97 4.11
CA PHE A 21 -6.89 -0.87 3.98
C PHE A 21 -5.54 -1.31 4.54
N TYR A 22 -4.44 -0.91 3.91
CA TYR A 22 -3.11 -1.37 4.31
C TYR A 22 -2.33 -0.34 5.13
N PHE A 23 -1.48 -0.82 6.01
CA PHE A 23 -0.48 -0.01 6.70
C PHE A 23 0.91 -0.56 6.39
N VAL A 24 1.68 0.14 5.57
CA VAL A 24 3.01 -0.28 5.12
C VAL A 24 4.09 0.37 6.00
N GLY A 25 4.90 -0.45 6.66
CA GLY A 25 5.90 0.00 7.63
C GLY A 25 6.91 -1.09 7.98
N VAL A 26 7.67 -0.88 9.05
CA VAL A 26 8.73 -1.81 9.50
C VAL A 26 8.23 -2.83 10.52
N THR A 27 7.38 -2.39 11.45
CA THR A 27 6.76 -3.21 12.50
C THR A 27 5.31 -2.79 12.74
N THR A 28 4.47 -3.03 11.77
CA THR A 28 3.07 -2.58 11.69
C THR A 28 2.25 -3.10 12.87
N GLY A 29 2.52 -4.31 13.35
CA GLY A 29 1.82 -4.91 14.49
C GLY A 29 1.96 -4.13 15.81
N GLN A 30 3.05 -3.39 16.00
CA GLN A 30 3.31 -2.61 17.22
C GLN A 30 2.76 -1.18 17.17
N SER A 31 2.21 -0.77 16.03
CA SER A 31 1.70 0.58 15.85
C SER A 31 0.39 0.81 16.62
N SER A 32 0.24 2.01 17.18
CA SER A 32 -1.00 2.46 17.81
C SER A 32 -2.18 2.51 16.83
N ILE A 33 -1.89 2.57 15.52
CA ILE A 33 -2.90 2.58 14.47
C ILE A 33 -3.83 1.37 14.53
N ASN A 34 -3.35 0.21 14.99
CA ASN A 34 -4.17 -1.00 15.12
C ASN A 34 -5.30 -0.83 16.15
N LYS A 35 -5.13 0.09 17.12
CA LYS A 35 -6.17 0.43 18.11
C LYS A 35 -7.06 1.59 17.65
N VAL A 36 -6.49 2.49 16.87
CA VAL A 36 -7.14 3.76 16.47
C VAL A 36 -7.97 3.59 15.20
N PHE A 37 -7.45 2.88 14.19
CA PHE A 37 -8.10 2.73 12.89
C PHE A 37 -9.51 2.13 12.98
N PRO A 38 -9.78 1.05 13.74
CA PRO A 38 -11.15 0.52 13.83
C PRO A 38 -12.16 1.55 14.36
N ARG A 39 -11.73 2.43 15.28
CA ARG A 39 -12.58 3.51 15.81
C ARG A 39 -12.81 4.61 14.78
N TRP A 40 -11.79 4.95 13.99
CA TRP A 40 -11.93 5.89 12.88
C TRP A 40 -12.84 5.33 11.78
N ALA A 41 -12.65 4.06 11.39
CA ALA A 41 -13.50 3.38 10.42
C ALA A 41 -14.98 3.40 10.87
N GLN A 42 -15.24 3.12 12.15
CA GLN A 42 -16.57 3.25 12.73
C GLN A 42 -17.09 4.70 12.68
N ALA A 43 -16.29 5.68 13.09
CA ALA A 43 -16.69 7.09 13.11
C ALA A 43 -16.95 7.65 11.70
N LEU A 44 -16.27 7.13 10.69
CA LEU A 44 -16.44 7.47 9.28
C LEU A 44 -17.55 6.66 8.59
N GLY A 45 -18.30 5.84 9.33
CA GLY A 45 -19.42 5.07 8.80
C GLY A 45 -19.02 3.86 7.95
N ARG A 46 -17.77 3.39 8.06
CA ARG A 46 -17.23 2.23 7.34
C ARG A 46 -16.65 1.16 8.28
N PRO A 47 -17.41 0.65 9.26
CA PRO A 47 -16.90 -0.31 10.25
C PRO A 47 -16.48 -1.65 9.63
N GLU A 48 -16.90 -1.94 8.40
CA GLU A 48 -16.50 -3.13 7.64
C GLU A 48 -15.06 -3.09 7.13
N VAL A 49 -14.45 -1.91 7.08
CA VAL A 49 -13.07 -1.75 6.58
C VAL A 49 -12.08 -2.15 7.66
N VAL A 50 -11.25 -3.15 7.35
CA VAL A 50 -10.19 -3.62 8.25
C VAL A 50 -8.85 -2.99 7.89
N LEU A 51 -7.95 -2.89 8.87
CA LEU A 51 -6.56 -2.53 8.64
C LEU A 51 -5.69 -3.77 8.64
N GLU A 52 -4.86 -3.93 7.62
CA GLU A 52 -3.86 -5.00 7.54
C GLU A 52 -2.45 -4.41 7.41
N GLY A 53 -1.52 -4.92 8.19
CA GLY A 53 -0.13 -4.49 8.16
C GLY A 53 0.65 -5.18 7.05
N ILE A 54 1.50 -4.43 6.35
CA ILE A 54 2.56 -4.96 5.48
C ILE A 54 3.91 -4.52 6.06
N ASP A 55 4.64 -5.49 6.61
CA ASP A 55 5.99 -5.28 7.12
C ASP A 55 7.02 -5.42 6.00
N CYS A 56 7.82 -4.37 5.82
CA CYS A 56 9.00 -4.37 4.97
C CYS A 56 10.24 -4.10 5.83
N LYS A 57 11.37 -4.72 5.48
CA LYS A 57 12.65 -4.38 6.09
C LYS A 57 13.07 -2.96 5.69
N LEU A 58 13.91 -2.34 6.51
CA LEU A 58 14.55 -1.09 6.11
C LEU A 58 15.44 -1.36 4.88
N ASN A 59 15.24 -0.60 3.80
CA ASN A 59 15.87 -0.83 2.50
C ASN A 59 15.67 -2.28 2.00
N ASP A 60 14.42 -2.76 2.06
CA ASP A 60 14.03 -4.08 1.54
C ASP A 60 14.32 -4.20 0.04
N ASP A 61 14.24 -5.43 -0.46
CA ASP A 61 14.25 -5.71 -1.89
C ASP A 61 13.14 -4.90 -2.59
N PRO A 62 13.44 -4.14 -3.66
CA PRO A 62 12.44 -3.40 -4.44
C PRO A 62 11.21 -4.24 -4.82
N GLU A 63 11.40 -5.53 -5.07
CA GLU A 63 10.31 -6.42 -5.46
C GLU A 63 9.28 -6.63 -4.32
N ASN A 64 9.70 -6.54 -3.05
CA ASN A 64 8.77 -6.58 -1.92
C ASN A 64 7.85 -5.35 -1.89
N TYR A 65 8.37 -4.17 -2.25
CA TYR A 65 7.53 -2.98 -2.41
C TYR A 65 6.57 -3.11 -3.58
N ARG A 66 7.02 -3.67 -4.71
CA ARG A 66 6.15 -3.93 -5.87
C ARG A 66 5.05 -4.93 -5.55
N ARG A 67 5.33 -5.98 -4.78
CA ARG A 67 4.30 -6.92 -4.27
C ARG A 67 3.25 -6.21 -3.43
N ALA A 68 3.65 -5.30 -2.53
CA ALA A 68 2.70 -4.53 -1.73
C ALA A 68 1.80 -3.64 -2.61
N VAL A 69 2.38 -2.95 -3.60
CA VAL A 69 1.62 -2.12 -4.55
C VAL A 69 0.73 -2.98 -5.47
N ALA A 70 1.21 -4.15 -5.91
CA ALA A 70 0.43 -5.09 -6.72
C ALA A 70 -0.80 -5.59 -5.97
N GLN A 71 -0.65 -5.98 -4.70
CA GLN A 71 -1.77 -6.37 -3.84
C GLN A 71 -2.83 -5.26 -3.74
N ILE A 72 -2.39 -4.02 -3.55
CA ILE A 72 -3.30 -2.86 -3.45
C ILE A 72 -3.97 -2.57 -4.80
N LYS A 73 -3.23 -2.63 -5.91
CA LYS A 73 -3.73 -2.29 -7.25
C LYS A 73 -4.67 -3.34 -7.82
N TYR A 74 -4.40 -4.63 -7.60
CA TYR A 74 -5.04 -5.72 -8.34
C TYR A 74 -6.07 -6.51 -7.55
N ASP A 75 -6.15 -6.40 -6.23
CA ASP A 75 -7.25 -6.97 -5.47
C ASP A 75 -8.40 -5.95 -5.33
N PRO A 76 -9.63 -6.25 -5.81
CA PRO A 76 -10.74 -5.28 -5.80
C PRO A 76 -11.20 -4.81 -4.42
N LEU A 77 -10.86 -5.55 -3.35
CA LEU A 77 -11.22 -5.20 -1.99
C LEU A 77 -10.04 -4.59 -1.21
N SER A 78 -8.86 -4.47 -1.82
CA SER A 78 -7.78 -3.61 -1.33
C SER A 78 -8.13 -2.15 -1.61
N LEU A 79 -8.59 -1.42 -0.61
CA LEU A 79 -9.07 -0.04 -0.77
C LEU A 79 -7.96 1.02 -0.87
N GLY A 80 -6.71 0.64 -0.62
CA GLY A 80 -5.59 1.57 -0.54
C GLY A 80 -4.66 1.25 0.62
N GLY A 81 -3.75 2.18 0.93
CA GLY A 81 -2.86 2.02 2.07
C GLY A 81 -2.11 3.28 2.48
N LEU A 82 -1.71 3.30 3.75
CA LEU A 82 -0.88 4.33 4.37
C LEU A 82 0.57 3.83 4.42
N VAL A 83 1.52 4.63 3.94
CA VAL A 83 2.95 4.30 3.85
C VAL A 83 3.76 5.22 4.75
N THR A 84 4.65 4.64 5.56
CA THR A 84 5.40 5.38 6.60
C THR A 84 6.90 5.45 6.36
N ALA A 85 7.68 4.45 6.78
CA ALA A 85 9.13 4.45 6.65
C ALA A 85 9.60 4.24 5.21
N HIS A 86 8.73 3.73 4.34
CA HIS A 86 9.11 3.22 3.01
C HIS A 86 8.66 4.12 1.84
N LYS A 87 8.15 5.32 2.09
CA LYS A 87 7.47 6.15 1.07
C LYS A 87 8.29 6.39 -0.20
N ILE A 88 9.57 6.74 -0.02
CA ILE A 88 10.49 7.01 -1.13
C ILE A 88 10.88 5.71 -1.84
N ASN A 89 11.30 4.69 -1.08
CA ASN A 89 11.75 3.41 -1.66
C ASN A 89 10.61 2.68 -2.39
N LEU A 90 9.40 2.71 -1.83
CA LEU A 90 8.21 2.13 -2.44
C LEU A 90 7.87 2.85 -3.74
N LEU A 91 7.87 4.19 -3.75
CA LEU A 91 7.63 4.93 -4.99
C LEU A 91 8.71 4.64 -6.02
N ASN A 92 9.99 4.65 -5.64
CA ASN A 92 11.09 4.37 -6.57
C ASN A 92 10.98 2.97 -7.19
N ALA A 93 10.57 1.98 -6.39
CA ALA A 93 10.43 0.61 -6.84
C ALA A 93 9.20 0.37 -7.72
N ALA A 94 8.10 1.09 -7.51
CA ALA A 94 6.78 0.79 -8.09
C ALA A 94 6.14 1.95 -8.86
N ARG A 95 6.90 3.01 -9.19
CA ARG A 95 6.38 4.23 -9.84
C ARG A 95 5.56 3.95 -11.09
N ASP A 96 5.99 3.00 -11.90
CA ASP A 96 5.35 2.55 -13.14
C ASP A 96 4.03 1.79 -12.93
N MET A 97 3.69 1.45 -11.68
CA MET A 97 2.44 0.78 -11.32
C MET A 97 1.33 1.76 -10.93
N PHE A 98 1.65 3.03 -10.69
CA PHE A 98 0.67 4.06 -10.37
C PHE A 98 0.09 4.66 -11.67
N ASP A 99 -1.24 4.66 -11.80
CA ASP A 99 -1.90 5.30 -12.93
C ASP A 99 -1.86 6.83 -12.83
N TYR A 100 -1.75 7.33 -11.60
CA TYR A 100 -1.65 8.75 -11.26
C TYR A 100 -0.76 8.96 -10.02
N LEU A 101 0.03 10.04 -10.03
CA LEU A 101 0.76 10.55 -8.87
C LEU A 101 0.39 12.00 -8.67
N ASP A 102 0.01 12.38 -7.44
CA ASP A 102 -0.29 13.77 -7.16
C ASP A 102 0.95 14.69 -7.36
N PRO A 103 0.76 15.99 -7.61
CA PRO A 103 1.88 16.91 -7.84
C PRO A 103 2.92 16.95 -6.70
N TYR A 104 2.50 16.88 -5.43
CA TYR A 104 3.39 16.80 -4.28
C TYR A 104 4.13 15.47 -4.23
N ALA A 105 3.49 14.35 -4.55
CA ALA A 105 4.18 13.06 -4.65
C ALA A 105 5.26 13.07 -5.73
N GLN A 106 5.02 13.76 -6.85
CA GLN A 106 6.00 13.95 -7.91
C GLN A 106 7.16 14.85 -7.46
N ILE A 107 6.86 15.98 -6.81
CA ILE A 107 7.85 16.96 -6.33
C ILE A 107 8.72 16.36 -5.22
N CYS A 108 8.09 15.76 -4.21
CA CYS A 108 8.78 15.20 -3.05
C CYS A 108 9.47 13.87 -3.35
N GLY A 109 9.03 13.15 -4.39
CA GLY A 109 9.55 11.82 -4.70
C GLY A 109 9.14 10.77 -3.67
N GLU A 110 8.00 10.94 -3.01
CA GLU A 110 7.48 10.00 -2.01
C GLU A 110 5.97 9.81 -2.13
N VAL A 111 5.45 8.66 -1.67
CA VAL A 111 4.01 8.44 -1.47
C VAL A 111 3.74 8.02 -0.04
N SER A 112 2.93 8.80 0.68
CA SER A 112 2.44 8.42 2.01
C SER A 112 1.07 7.76 2.00
N SER A 113 0.32 7.85 0.90
CA SER A 113 -0.99 7.21 0.74
C SER A 113 -1.14 6.66 -0.66
N ILE A 114 -1.85 5.53 -0.77
CA ILE A 114 -2.25 4.87 -2.02
C ILE A 114 -3.78 4.70 -1.97
N SER A 115 -4.45 4.96 -3.09
CA SER A 115 -5.91 4.87 -3.24
C SER A 115 -6.29 4.54 -4.67
#